data_AF-A0A9P3FKV7-F1
#
_entry.id   AF-A0A9P3FKV7-F1
#
_cell.length_a   1.000
_cell.length_b   1.000
_cell.length_c   1.000
_cell.angle_alpha   90.00
_cell.angle_beta   90.00
_cell.angle_gamma   90.00
#
_symmetry.space_group_name_H-M   'P 1'
#
loop_
_entity.id
_entity.type
_entity.pdbx_description
1 polymer ?
#
loop_
_entity_poly.entity_id
_entity_poly.type
_entity_poly.pdbx_seq_one_letter_code
_entity_poly.pdbx_strand_id
1 'polypeptide(L)'
;MLDTSAIKELLGEQSPPSDGPSRSSQRYWYTPTHCVELSDLELHPDFTTNVHDELFDRPLMRLWDHQSGSRPEEDGTMLARASKQRLDTFEARKESLERHADWAKWDMPTPYISFSKTPQAVERNAAIRARNGRQSQKLTVIVPSLRFLTGLPTLDFHAEMQHYGVADPYNKDYAYYKDDYLCVWEVTPLEIVGHWDWEELSRNPNWYEDIILPAFRNHGIYEDFPLTWDGRVRYGMTKADGSPIPREDWLLAASVAAQAQ
;
A
#
# COMPACT_ATOMS: atom_id res chain seq x y z
N MET A 1 38.22 -13.07 19.32
CA MET A 1 38.85 -12.23 18.28
C MET A 1 38.98 -13.10 17.06
N LEU A 2 38.05 -12.97 16.12
CA LEU A 2 38.05 -13.75 14.89
C LEU A 2 38.64 -12.92 13.76
N ASP A 3 39.54 -13.56 13.04
CA ASP A 3 40.45 -13.06 12.02
C ASP A 3 39.69 -12.78 10.71
N THR A 4 39.73 -11.52 10.25
CA THR A 4 39.02 -11.02 9.06
C THR A 4 39.77 -11.23 7.75
N SER A 5 40.90 -11.94 7.77
CA SER A 5 41.73 -12.13 6.57
C SER A 5 41.12 -13.08 5.53
N ALA A 6 40.22 -13.99 5.91
CA ALA A 6 39.58 -14.93 4.98
C ALA A 6 38.45 -14.34 4.10
N ILE A 7 37.94 -13.15 4.43
CA ILE A 7 36.82 -12.53 3.67
C ILE A 7 37.33 -11.76 2.44
N LYS A 8 38.61 -11.37 2.41
CA LYS A 8 39.19 -10.64 1.28
C LYS A 8 39.54 -11.53 0.08
N GLU A 9 39.62 -12.85 0.26
CA GLU A 9 39.98 -13.80 -0.81
C GLU A 9 38.78 -14.27 -1.65
N LEU A 10 37.54 -14.08 -1.14
CA LEU A 10 36.29 -14.44 -1.82
C LEU A 10 35.75 -13.35 -2.77
N LEU A 11 36.31 -12.15 -2.71
CA LEU A 11 35.95 -11.01 -3.56
C LEU A 11 37.13 -10.72 -4.50
N GLY A 12 37.26 -11.56 -5.53
CA GLY A 12 38.28 -11.40 -6.56
C GLY A 12 38.29 -9.98 -7.14
N GLU A 13 39.44 -9.33 -7.04
CA GLU A 13 39.71 -8.03 -7.63
C GLU A 13 39.61 -8.12 -9.16
N GLN A 14 38.62 -7.43 -9.73
CA GLN A 14 38.67 -7.03 -11.14
C GLN A 14 38.84 -5.52 -11.21
N SER A 15 39.94 -5.10 -11.86
CA SER A 15 40.19 -3.70 -12.21
C SER A 15 39.10 -3.17 -13.15
N PRO A 16 38.72 -1.89 -13.03
CA PRO A 16 37.67 -1.31 -13.87
C PRO A 16 38.15 -1.10 -15.31
N PRO A 17 37.32 -1.35 -16.34
CA PRO A 17 37.63 -0.91 -17.70
C PRO A 17 37.36 0.59 -17.88
N SER A 18 38.21 1.20 -18.70
CA SER A 18 38.31 2.63 -19.02
C SER A 18 37.17 3.18 -19.88
N ASP A 19 36.79 4.42 -19.55
CA ASP A 19 36.00 5.47 -20.25
C ASP A 19 35.45 5.25 -21.68
N GLY A 20 34.14 5.53 -21.83
CA GLY A 20 33.45 5.88 -23.08
C GLY A 20 31.97 6.29 -22.85
N PRO A 21 31.36 7.22 -23.62
CA PRO A 21 30.52 8.28 -23.04
C PRO A 21 28.99 8.08 -23.04
N SER A 22 28.36 8.61 -21.98
CA SER A 22 27.08 9.34 -21.90
C SER A 22 25.81 8.76 -22.56
N ARG A 23 24.97 8.15 -21.71
CA ARG A 23 23.53 8.47 -21.63
C ARG A 23 23.13 8.56 -20.15
N SER A 24 22.94 9.79 -19.68
CA SER A 24 22.51 10.11 -18.33
C SER A 24 21.09 9.62 -18.07
N SER A 25 20.94 8.43 -17.48
CA SER A 25 19.78 8.10 -16.67
C SER A 25 20.08 8.49 -15.22
N GLN A 26 19.99 9.78 -14.93
CA GLN A 26 19.91 10.24 -13.54
C GLN A 26 18.59 9.72 -12.95
N ARG A 27 18.66 8.54 -12.32
CA ARG A 27 17.68 8.14 -11.31
C ARG A 27 17.88 9.09 -10.14
N TYR A 28 16.99 10.05 -10.01
CA TYR A 28 16.88 10.84 -8.79
C TYR A 28 16.42 9.91 -7.68
N TRP A 29 17.39 9.43 -6.89
CA TRP A 29 17.10 8.97 -5.55
C TRP A 29 16.57 10.18 -4.78
N TYR A 30 15.27 10.20 -4.50
CA TYR A 30 14.72 11.11 -3.50
C TYR A 30 15.26 10.65 -2.15
N THR A 31 16.42 11.20 -1.78
CA THR A 31 16.74 11.39 -0.38
C THR A 31 15.83 12.52 0.11
N PRO A 32 15.01 12.33 1.16
CA PRO A 32 14.27 13.45 1.75
C PRO A 32 15.27 14.30 2.53
N THR A 33 16.05 15.14 1.83
CA THR A 33 17.00 16.08 2.44
C THR A 33 16.38 17.46 2.67
N HIS A 34 15.07 17.63 2.50
CA HIS A 34 14.39 18.85 2.88
C HIS A 34 13.33 18.52 3.92
N CYS A 35 13.68 18.76 5.18
CA CYS A 35 12.69 19.17 6.17
C CYS A 35 12.07 20.47 5.64
N VAL A 36 10.97 20.35 4.92
CA VAL A 36 10.06 21.49 4.72
C VAL A 36 9.56 21.83 6.12
N GLU A 37 9.78 23.07 6.57
CA GLU A 37 9.19 23.53 7.82
C GLU A 37 7.68 23.27 7.75
N LEU A 38 7.20 22.41 8.64
CA LEU A 38 5.82 21.90 8.72
C LEU A 38 4.79 22.98 9.10
N SER A 39 5.19 24.26 9.13
CA SER A 39 4.39 25.36 9.67
C SER A 39 3.26 25.85 8.77
N ASP A 40 3.31 25.58 7.46
CA ASP A 40 2.36 26.15 6.48
C ASP A 40 1.49 25.12 5.74
N LEU A 41 1.67 23.82 6.01
CA LEU A 41 0.73 22.79 5.57
C LEU A 41 -0.26 22.56 6.70
N GLU A 42 -1.54 22.82 6.46
CA GLU A 42 -2.62 22.23 7.28
C GLU A 42 -2.46 20.71 7.20
N LEU A 43 -1.76 20.15 8.20
CA LEU A 43 -1.67 18.71 8.40
C LEU A 43 -3.10 18.22 8.58
N HIS A 44 -3.56 17.39 7.63
CA HIS A 44 -4.85 16.73 7.76
C HIS A 44 -4.87 15.98 9.11
N PRO A 45 -5.96 16.08 9.89
CA PRO A 45 -6.05 15.40 11.19
C PRO A 45 -5.76 13.89 11.12
N ASP A 46 -5.96 13.27 9.96
CA ASP A 46 -5.75 11.83 9.76
C ASP A 46 -4.36 11.45 9.21
N PHE A 47 -3.44 12.40 9.01
CA PHE A 47 -2.00 12.07 8.97
C PHE A 47 -1.48 11.52 10.31
N THR A 48 -2.30 11.61 11.36
CA THR A 48 -1.94 11.19 12.72
C THR A 48 -2.84 10.05 13.25
N THR A 49 -2.24 8.85 13.30
CA THR A 49 -2.44 7.75 14.27
C THR A 49 -3.53 6.68 14.07
N ASN A 50 -4.80 6.98 13.81
CA ASN A 50 -5.82 5.91 13.88
C ASN A 50 -5.78 4.89 12.71
N VAL A 51 -5.60 5.34 11.47
CA VAL A 51 -5.59 4.45 10.29
C VAL A 51 -4.42 3.46 10.36
N HIS A 52 -3.26 3.93 10.82
CA HIS A 52 -2.09 3.08 10.99
C HIS A 52 -2.36 1.96 12.00
N ASP A 53 -2.87 2.32 13.17
CA ASP A 53 -3.11 1.35 14.24
C ASP A 53 -4.22 0.37 13.88
N GLU A 54 -5.24 0.82 13.13
CA GLU A 54 -6.33 -0.04 12.64
C GLU A 54 -5.91 -1.02 11.56
N LEU A 55 -4.97 -0.62 10.69
CA LEU A 55 -4.53 -1.41 9.55
C LEU A 55 -3.23 -2.16 9.79
N PHE A 56 -2.60 -2.01 10.96
CA PHE A 56 -1.27 -2.55 11.20
C PHE A 56 -1.19 -4.06 10.98
N ASP A 57 -2.18 -4.79 11.51
CA ASP A 57 -2.26 -6.26 11.50
C ASP A 57 -3.30 -6.80 10.51
N ARG A 58 -3.76 -5.96 9.56
CA ARG A 58 -4.84 -6.31 8.63
C ARG A 58 -4.46 -6.10 7.17
N PRO A 59 -4.79 -7.06 6.29
CA PRO A 59 -4.66 -6.85 4.87
C PRO A 59 -5.69 -5.85 4.35
N LEU A 60 -5.30 -5.09 3.33
CA LEU A 60 -6.23 -4.38 2.45
C LEU A 60 -6.40 -5.18 1.15
N MET A 61 -7.63 -5.28 0.66
CA MET A 61 -7.99 -6.20 -0.43
C MET A 61 -8.75 -5.49 -1.54
N ARG A 62 -8.37 -5.69 -2.80
CA ARG A 62 -9.01 -5.05 -3.96
C ARG A 62 -9.33 -6.06 -5.04
N LEU A 63 -10.60 -6.10 -5.43
CA LEU A 63 -11.01 -6.76 -6.66
C LEU A 63 -10.72 -5.88 -7.87
N TRP A 64 -10.21 -6.49 -8.92
CA TRP A 64 -10.01 -5.86 -10.22
C TRP A 64 -10.26 -6.83 -11.36
N ASP A 65 -10.45 -6.29 -12.55
CA ASP A 65 -10.74 -6.99 -13.81
C ASP A 65 -10.32 -6.09 -14.98
N HIS A 66 -10.60 -6.50 -16.22
CA HIS A 66 -10.24 -5.73 -17.41
C HIS A 66 -10.89 -4.33 -17.52
N GLN A 67 -11.97 -4.06 -16.78
CA GLN A 67 -12.65 -2.76 -16.73
C GLN A 67 -12.20 -1.91 -15.54
N SER A 68 -11.30 -2.43 -14.70
CA SER A 68 -10.84 -1.72 -13.52
C SER A 68 -9.80 -0.67 -13.92
N GLY A 69 -10.01 0.56 -13.44
CA GLY A 69 -9.14 1.68 -13.78
C GLY A 69 -7.71 1.59 -13.25
N SER A 70 -7.51 0.82 -12.18
CA SER A 70 -6.20 0.54 -11.57
C SER A 70 -6.06 -0.95 -11.39
N ARG A 71 -5.00 -1.50 -11.98
CA ARG A 71 -4.59 -2.91 -12.00
C ARG A 71 -3.06 -2.99 -11.87
N PRO A 72 -2.48 -4.13 -11.46
CA PRO A 72 -1.04 -4.34 -11.52
C PRO A 72 -0.51 -4.19 -12.95
N GLU A 73 0.57 -3.44 -13.09
CA GLU A 73 1.39 -3.34 -14.29
C GLU A 73 2.39 -4.52 -14.36
N GLU A 74 3.18 -4.60 -15.43
CA GLU A 74 4.17 -5.67 -15.62
C GLU A 74 5.23 -5.74 -14.50
N ASP A 75 5.58 -4.59 -13.91
CA ASP A 75 6.52 -4.51 -12.81
C ASP A 75 5.88 -4.77 -11.43
N GLY A 76 4.59 -5.09 -11.40
CA GLY A 76 3.80 -5.33 -10.19
C GLY A 76 3.21 -4.05 -9.57
N THR A 77 3.62 -2.87 -9.98
CA THR A 77 3.10 -1.61 -9.44
C THR A 77 1.63 -1.43 -9.83
N MET A 78 0.80 -0.89 -8.95
CA MET A 78 -0.55 -0.44 -9.31
C MET A 78 -0.62 1.08 -9.25
N LEU A 79 -0.92 1.73 -10.36
CA LEU A 79 -1.06 3.18 -10.41
C LEU A 79 -2.52 3.62 -10.30
N ALA A 80 -2.75 4.70 -9.56
CA ALA A 80 -3.99 5.45 -9.64
C ALA A 80 -4.10 6.09 -11.02
N ARG A 81 -5.32 6.26 -11.52
CA ARG A 81 -5.53 6.84 -12.86
C ARG A 81 -5.06 8.29 -12.98
N ALA A 82 -5.02 9.01 -11.87
CA ALA A 82 -4.39 10.33 -11.78
C ALA A 82 -3.22 10.32 -10.77
N SER A 83 -2.26 9.41 -10.94
CA SER A 83 -1.12 9.22 -10.02
C SER A 83 -0.23 10.45 -9.80
N LYS A 84 -0.32 11.47 -10.68
CA LYS A 84 0.42 12.74 -10.56
C LYS A 84 -0.42 13.90 -10.04
N GLN A 85 -1.71 13.69 -9.76
CA GLN A 85 -2.57 14.76 -9.28
C GLN A 85 -2.18 15.14 -7.86
N ARG A 86 -1.94 16.44 -7.66
CA ARG A 86 -1.64 17.02 -6.35
C ARG A 86 -2.90 17.10 -5.49
N LEU A 87 -2.72 16.93 -4.19
CA LEU A 87 -3.75 16.98 -3.14
C LEU A 87 -3.34 17.99 -2.06
N ASP A 88 -2.78 19.13 -2.48
CA ASP A 88 -2.18 20.15 -1.62
C ASP A 88 -3.17 21.24 -1.18
N THR A 89 -4.39 21.25 -1.72
CA THR A 89 -5.47 22.14 -1.27
C THR A 89 -6.69 21.35 -0.80
N PHE A 90 -7.49 21.99 0.06
CA PHE A 90 -8.76 21.44 0.54
C PHE A 90 -9.70 21.14 -0.63
N GLU A 91 -9.82 22.08 -1.58
CA GLU A 91 -10.68 21.96 -2.76
C GLU A 91 -10.22 20.80 -3.65
N ALA A 92 -8.92 20.67 -3.90
CA ALA A 92 -8.39 19.60 -4.73
C ALA A 92 -8.73 18.22 -4.15
N ARG A 93 -8.60 18.05 -2.83
CA ARG A 93 -8.97 16.82 -2.12
C ARG A 93 -10.45 16.54 -2.19
N LYS A 94 -11.27 17.54 -1.84
CA LYS A 94 -12.73 17.42 -1.86
C LYS A 94 -13.23 17.05 -3.26
N GLU A 95 -12.83 17.77 -4.30
CA GLU A 95 -13.27 17.53 -5.67
C GLU A 95 -12.80 16.18 -6.22
N SER A 96 -11.58 15.74 -5.89
CA SER A 96 -11.15 14.40 -6.28
C SER A 96 -11.90 13.31 -5.53
N LEU A 97 -12.23 13.53 -4.25
CA LEU A 97 -12.96 12.58 -3.43
C LEU A 97 -14.42 12.45 -3.89
N GLU A 98 -15.09 13.57 -4.17
CA GLU A 98 -16.43 13.62 -4.77
C GLU A 98 -16.50 12.83 -6.08
N ARG A 99 -15.48 12.98 -6.93
CA ARG A 99 -15.35 12.22 -8.18
C ARG A 99 -15.09 10.73 -7.93
N HIS A 100 -14.29 10.38 -6.94
CA HIS A 100 -13.95 8.99 -6.64
C HIS A 100 -15.13 8.23 -6.02
N ALA A 101 -15.90 8.89 -5.16
CA ALA A 101 -17.05 8.31 -4.47
C ALA A 101 -18.22 7.99 -5.42
N ASP A 102 -18.37 8.76 -6.49
CA ASP A 102 -19.41 8.56 -7.50
C ASP A 102 -18.91 7.65 -8.63
N TRP A 103 -19.16 6.36 -8.51
CA TRP A 103 -18.85 5.35 -9.53
C TRP A 103 -19.58 5.56 -10.87
N ALA A 104 -20.58 6.45 -10.96
CA ALA A 104 -21.17 6.82 -12.24
C ALA A 104 -20.21 7.71 -13.06
N LYS A 105 -19.31 8.45 -12.40
CA LYS A 105 -18.28 9.31 -13.00
C LYS A 105 -16.96 8.56 -13.21
N TRP A 106 -17.06 7.29 -13.58
CA TRP A 106 -15.91 6.42 -13.74
C TRP A 106 -14.96 6.90 -14.84
N ASP A 107 -15.38 7.73 -15.78
CA ASP A 107 -14.52 8.28 -16.85
C ASP A 107 -13.50 9.29 -16.32
N MET A 108 -13.78 9.96 -15.20
CA MET A 108 -12.90 10.95 -14.59
C MET A 108 -11.80 10.28 -13.76
N PRO A 109 -10.51 10.44 -14.11
CA PRO A 109 -9.42 9.85 -13.35
C PRO A 109 -9.25 10.56 -11.99
N THR A 110 -8.86 9.78 -10.97
CA THR A 110 -8.65 10.24 -9.60
C THR A 110 -7.34 9.68 -9.04
N PRO A 111 -6.73 10.32 -8.03
CA PRO A 111 -5.44 9.91 -7.46
C PRO A 111 -5.57 8.74 -6.48
N TYR A 112 -6.71 8.03 -6.44
CA TYR A 112 -6.96 7.01 -5.43
C TYR A 112 -7.14 5.61 -6.03
N ILE A 113 -6.69 4.62 -5.28
CA ILE A 113 -6.98 3.21 -5.49
C ILE A 113 -7.72 2.72 -4.23
N SER A 114 -9.02 2.42 -4.38
CA SER A 114 -9.83 1.88 -3.28
C SER A 114 -9.51 0.41 -2.99
N PHE A 115 -9.35 0.08 -1.71
CA PHE A 115 -9.25 -1.27 -1.17
C PHE A 115 -10.25 -1.44 -0.03
N SER A 116 -10.73 -2.65 0.19
CA SER A 116 -11.62 -3.00 1.29
C SER A 116 -10.85 -3.70 2.43
N LYS A 117 -11.18 -3.40 3.68
CA LYS A 117 -10.57 -4.05 4.87
C LYS A 117 -11.26 -5.35 5.29
N THR A 118 -12.53 -5.56 4.91
CA THR A 118 -13.31 -6.73 5.34
C THR A 118 -13.59 -7.71 4.20
N PRO A 119 -13.62 -9.03 4.47
CA PRO A 119 -13.99 -10.02 3.47
C PRO A 119 -15.44 -9.82 2.98
N GLN A 120 -16.35 -9.38 3.84
CA GLN A 120 -17.74 -9.10 3.46
C GLN A 120 -17.85 -7.94 2.46
N ALA A 121 -16.99 -6.92 2.56
CA ALA A 121 -16.94 -5.85 1.56
C ALA A 121 -16.40 -6.36 0.22
N VAL A 122 -15.38 -7.23 0.22
CA VAL A 122 -14.87 -7.90 -0.99
C VAL A 122 -15.97 -8.72 -1.67
N GLU A 123 -16.69 -9.57 -0.92
CA GLU A 123 -17.77 -10.41 -1.45
C GLU A 123 -18.93 -9.58 -2.00
N ARG A 124 -19.32 -8.50 -1.30
CA ARG A 124 -20.32 -7.54 -1.75
C ARG A 124 -19.89 -6.90 -3.08
N ASN A 125 -18.64 -6.48 -3.19
CA ASN A 125 -18.07 -5.89 -4.39
C ASN A 125 -18.03 -6.90 -5.55
N ALA A 126 -17.67 -8.15 -5.29
CA ALA A 126 -17.73 -9.22 -6.27
C ALA A 126 -19.15 -9.46 -6.79
N ALA A 127 -20.14 -9.52 -5.90
CA ALA A 127 -21.54 -9.72 -6.24
C ALA A 127 -22.12 -8.54 -7.04
N ILE A 128 -21.75 -7.30 -6.71
CA ILE A 128 -22.13 -6.11 -7.51
C ILE A 128 -21.52 -6.21 -8.91
N ARG A 129 -20.24 -6.52 -9.03
CA ARG A 129 -19.54 -6.67 -10.33
C ARG A 129 -20.14 -7.78 -11.19
N ALA A 130 -20.40 -8.95 -10.60
CA ALA A 130 -21.01 -10.08 -11.29
C ALA A 130 -22.41 -9.73 -11.83
N ARG A 131 -23.25 -9.04 -11.05
CA ARG A 131 -24.56 -8.55 -11.51
C ARG A 131 -24.46 -7.56 -12.68
N ASN A 132 -23.36 -6.81 -12.76
CA ASN A 132 -23.05 -5.89 -13.85
C ASN A 132 -22.34 -6.57 -15.03
N GLY A 133 -22.31 -7.91 -15.08
CA GLY A 133 -21.70 -8.67 -16.18
C GLY A 133 -20.18 -8.67 -16.19
N ARG A 134 -19.53 -8.24 -15.10
CA ARG A 134 -18.06 -8.24 -14.99
C ARG A 134 -17.59 -9.63 -14.52
N GLN A 135 -16.94 -10.35 -15.41
CA GLN A 135 -16.40 -11.70 -15.20
C GLN A 135 -14.88 -11.66 -15.05
N SER A 136 -14.30 -12.77 -14.57
CA SER A 136 -12.85 -12.96 -14.42
C SER A 136 -12.18 -11.88 -13.56
N GLN A 137 -12.60 -11.84 -12.30
CA GLN A 137 -12.07 -10.90 -11.30
C GLN A 137 -10.83 -11.51 -10.65
N LYS A 138 -9.85 -10.66 -10.34
CA LYS A 138 -8.70 -11.00 -9.52
C LYS A 138 -8.76 -10.21 -8.21
N LEU A 139 -8.34 -10.83 -7.12
CA LEU A 139 -8.14 -10.19 -5.84
C LEU A 139 -6.66 -9.86 -5.68
N THR A 140 -6.33 -8.59 -5.47
CA THR A 140 -5.01 -8.17 -4.96
C THR A 140 -5.10 -7.95 -3.46
N VAL A 141 -4.13 -8.46 -2.72
CA VAL A 141 -3.98 -8.22 -1.28
C VAL A 141 -2.68 -7.48 -1.02
N ILE A 142 -2.74 -6.48 -0.13
CA ILE A 142 -1.58 -5.67 0.24
C ILE A 142 -1.38 -5.62 1.76
N VAL A 143 -0.14 -5.33 2.16
CA VAL A 143 0.26 -4.99 3.52
C VAL A 143 0.31 -3.46 3.66
N PRO A 144 -0.75 -2.83 4.20
CA PRO A 144 -0.84 -1.37 4.28
C PRO A 144 0.21 -0.75 5.22
N SER A 145 0.76 -1.51 6.18
CA SER A 145 1.82 -1.01 7.06
C SER A 145 3.10 -0.64 6.30
N LEU A 146 3.46 -1.38 5.23
CA LEU A 146 4.63 -1.04 4.40
C LEU A 146 4.50 0.32 3.72
N ARG A 147 3.27 0.70 3.36
CA ARG A 147 2.95 2.01 2.79
C ARG A 147 3.27 3.16 3.74
N PHE A 148 2.97 2.99 5.02
CA PHE A 148 3.33 3.95 6.06
C PHE A 148 4.85 4.08 6.20
N LEU A 149 5.58 2.98 6.07
CA LEU A 149 7.05 2.97 6.17
C LEU A 149 7.74 3.65 5.00
N THR A 150 7.15 3.56 3.81
CA THR A 150 7.62 4.24 2.59
C THR A 150 7.15 5.70 2.50
N GLY A 151 6.37 6.19 3.46
CA GLY A 151 5.86 7.56 3.48
C GLY A 151 4.70 7.82 2.51
N LEU A 152 4.05 6.76 2.06
CA LEU A 152 2.90 6.83 1.18
C LEU A 152 1.58 6.89 2.01
N PRO A 153 0.60 7.76 1.66
CA PRO A 153 -0.56 8.00 2.54
C PRO A 153 -1.74 7.04 2.31
N THR A 154 -2.31 6.48 3.37
CA THR A 154 -3.58 5.72 3.31
C THR A 154 -4.67 6.52 4.00
N LEU A 155 -5.84 6.63 3.39
CA LEU A 155 -6.96 7.41 3.91
C LEU A 155 -8.15 6.49 4.23
N ASP A 156 -8.84 6.73 5.33
CA ASP A 156 -10.16 6.12 5.61
C ASP A 156 -11.20 6.82 4.72
N PHE A 157 -11.81 6.10 3.79
CA PHE A 157 -12.67 6.70 2.79
C PHE A 157 -13.91 7.36 3.43
N HIS A 158 -14.52 6.70 4.40
CA HIS A 158 -15.70 7.24 5.07
C HIS A 158 -15.37 8.49 5.89
N ALA A 159 -14.28 8.46 6.67
CA ALA A 159 -13.84 9.61 7.45
C ALA A 159 -13.52 10.82 6.56
N GLU A 160 -12.83 10.61 5.43
CA GLU A 160 -12.53 11.67 4.46
C GLU A 160 -13.82 12.29 3.89
N MET A 161 -14.81 11.46 3.54
CA MET A 161 -16.08 11.97 3.01
C MET A 161 -16.80 12.85 4.04
N GLN A 162 -16.78 12.46 5.33
CA GLN A 162 -17.34 13.26 6.41
C GLN A 162 -16.56 14.57 6.61
N HIS A 163 -15.23 14.51 6.63
CA HIS A 163 -14.35 15.66 6.84
C HIS A 163 -14.58 16.74 5.77
N TYR A 164 -14.61 16.35 4.49
CA TYR A 164 -14.78 17.27 3.37
C TYR A 164 -16.25 17.66 3.09
N GLY A 165 -17.21 17.06 3.81
CA GLY A 165 -18.64 17.26 3.60
C GLY A 165 -19.09 16.77 2.21
N VAL A 166 -18.52 15.65 1.75
CA VAL A 166 -18.89 15.01 0.49
C VAL A 166 -20.22 14.27 0.68
N ALA A 167 -21.19 14.59 -0.17
CA ALA A 167 -22.48 13.91 -0.17
C ALA A 167 -22.33 12.44 -0.62
N ASP A 168 -23.08 11.54 0.00
CA ASP A 168 -23.20 10.14 -0.45
C ASP A 168 -24.00 10.09 -1.77
N PRO A 169 -23.35 9.79 -2.92
CA PRO A 169 -24.01 9.79 -4.23
C PRO A 169 -25.15 8.76 -4.34
N TYR A 170 -25.14 7.73 -3.47
CA TYR A 170 -26.05 6.61 -3.53
C TYR A 170 -27.13 6.62 -2.44
N ASN A 171 -27.10 7.62 -1.54
CA ASN A 171 -28.01 7.73 -0.40
C ASN A 171 -28.13 6.40 0.39
N LYS A 172 -26.98 5.80 0.69
CA LYS A 172 -26.84 4.55 1.44
C LYS A 172 -26.27 4.75 2.83
N ASP A 173 -26.36 5.97 3.37
CA ASP A 173 -25.79 6.31 4.68
C ASP A 173 -24.30 5.92 4.76
N TYR A 174 -23.57 6.21 3.69
CA TYR A 174 -22.16 5.92 3.52
C TYR A 174 -21.78 4.43 3.64
N ALA A 175 -22.75 3.50 3.61
CA ALA A 175 -22.51 2.08 3.84
C ALA A 175 -21.53 1.42 2.85
N TYR A 176 -21.33 2.02 1.67
CA TYR A 176 -20.34 1.55 0.69
C TYR A 176 -18.91 1.95 1.03
N TYR A 177 -18.70 2.94 1.88
CA TYR A 177 -17.38 3.53 2.13
C TYR A 177 -16.80 3.17 3.50
N LYS A 178 -17.63 2.67 4.44
CA LYS A 178 -17.24 2.35 5.83
C LYS A 178 -16.13 1.30 5.97
N ASP A 179 -15.99 0.43 4.97
CA ASP A 179 -14.99 -0.64 4.95
C ASP A 179 -13.86 -0.38 3.94
N ASP A 180 -13.86 0.79 3.29
CA ASP A 180 -12.93 1.09 2.21
C ASP A 180 -11.87 2.11 2.63
N TYR A 181 -10.64 1.88 2.16
CA TYR A 181 -9.49 2.75 2.33
C TYR A 181 -8.94 3.14 0.98
N LEU A 182 -8.41 4.36 0.90
CA LEU A 182 -7.83 4.93 -0.31
C LEU A 182 -6.30 4.88 -0.22
N CYS A 183 -5.69 4.09 -1.08
CA CYS A 183 -4.26 4.19 -1.37
C CYS A 183 -4.05 5.30 -2.40
N VAL A 184 -3.30 6.33 -2.04
CA VAL A 184 -3.05 7.50 -2.91
C VAL A 184 -1.88 7.24 -3.87
N TRP A 185 -2.06 7.64 -5.12
CA TRP A 185 -1.11 7.61 -6.26
C TRP A 185 -0.68 6.24 -6.76
N GLU A 186 -0.19 5.37 -5.88
CA GLU A 186 0.35 4.08 -6.26
C GLU A 186 0.27 3.05 -5.13
N VAL A 187 0.37 1.78 -5.49
CA VAL A 187 0.73 0.66 -4.60
C VAL A 187 1.97 0.02 -5.19
N THR A 188 3.02 -0.07 -4.39
CA THR A 188 4.30 -0.62 -4.82
C THR A 188 4.29 -2.16 -4.79
N PRO A 189 5.15 -2.84 -5.57
CA PRO A 189 5.27 -4.30 -5.53
C PRO A 189 5.59 -4.84 -4.13
N LEU A 190 6.32 -4.05 -3.33
CA LEU A 190 6.69 -4.41 -1.96
C LEU A 190 5.46 -4.56 -1.05
N GLU A 191 4.44 -3.74 -1.26
CA GLU A 191 3.18 -3.79 -0.51
C GLU A 191 2.33 -5.02 -0.88
N ILE A 192 2.54 -5.64 -2.04
CA ILE A 192 1.66 -6.68 -2.57
C ILE A 192 2.01 -8.04 -1.96
N VAL A 193 1.05 -8.62 -1.23
CA VAL A 193 1.12 -10.00 -0.73
C VAL A 193 0.93 -11.00 -1.86
N GLY A 194 0.03 -10.68 -2.79
CA GLY A 194 -0.22 -11.54 -3.93
C GLY A 194 -1.49 -11.22 -4.70
N HIS A 195 -1.77 -12.08 -5.67
CA HIS A 195 -2.95 -12.02 -6.52
C HIS A 195 -3.62 -13.39 -6.60
N TRP A 196 -4.94 -13.43 -6.52
CA TRP A 196 -5.73 -14.65 -6.64
C TRP A 196 -6.84 -14.48 -7.66
N ASP A 197 -7.14 -15.53 -8.42
CA ASP A 197 -8.37 -15.58 -9.20
C ASP A 197 -9.57 -15.66 -8.24
N TRP A 198 -10.52 -14.73 -8.39
CA TRP A 198 -11.65 -14.65 -7.46
C TRP A 198 -12.60 -15.84 -7.60
N GLU A 199 -12.78 -16.37 -8.81
CA GLU A 199 -13.69 -17.51 -9.02
C GLU A 199 -13.13 -18.78 -8.36
N GLU A 200 -11.82 -18.98 -8.41
CA GLU A 200 -11.16 -20.06 -7.69
C GLU A 200 -11.17 -19.82 -6.18
N LEU A 201 -10.76 -18.63 -5.73
CA LEU A 201 -10.63 -18.29 -4.32
C LEU A 201 -11.97 -18.41 -3.58
N SER A 202 -13.05 -17.86 -4.17
CA SER A 202 -14.38 -17.83 -3.55
C SER A 202 -15.07 -19.20 -3.44
N ARG A 203 -14.51 -20.27 -4.02
CA ARG A 203 -14.98 -21.64 -3.78
C ARG A 203 -14.69 -22.13 -2.36
N ASN A 204 -13.69 -21.55 -1.69
CA ASN A 204 -13.49 -21.77 -0.27
C ASN A 204 -14.35 -20.76 0.53
N PRO A 205 -15.36 -21.21 1.31
CA PRO A 205 -16.16 -20.30 2.13
C PRO A 205 -15.35 -19.57 3.23
N ASN A 206 -14.18 -20.09 3.61
CA ASN A 206 -13.26 -19.49 4.58
C ASN A 206 -11.99 -18.98 3.89
N TRP A 207 -12.07 -18.54 2.63
CA TRP A 207 -10.92 -18.08 1.84
C TRP A 207 -10.07 -17.02 2.54
N TYR A 208 -10.71 -16.15 3.34
CA TYR A 208 -10.02 -15.09 4.04
C TYR A 208 -9.12 -15.67 5.15
N GLU A 209 -9.66 -16.53 6.00
CA GLU A 209 -8.95 -17.14 7.13
C GLU A 209 -7.96 -18.22 6.70
N ASP A 210 -8.30 -19.02 5.68
CA ASP A 210 -7.51 -20.18 5.27
C ASP A 210 -6.39 -19.84 4.28
N ILE A 211 -6.53 -18.75 3.52
CA ILE A 211 -5.61 -18.41 2.41
C ILE A 211 -5.03 -17.01 2.58
N ILE A 212 -5.87 -16.00 2.72
CA ILE A 212 -5.40 -14.61 2.72
C ILE A 212 -4.66 -14.24 4.00
N LEU A 213 -5.22 -14.52 5.17
CA LEU A 213 -4.56 -14.21 6.44
C LEU A 213 -3.21 -14.93 6.60
N PRO A 214 -3.06 -16.23 6.27
CA PRO A 214 -1.76 -16.90 6.29
C PRO A 214 -0.77 -16.27 5.31
N ALA A 215 -1.17 -15.97 4.07
CA ALA A 215 -0.28 -15.31 3.11
C ALA A 215 0.16 -13.93 3.60
N PHE A 216 -0.78 -13.12 4.12
CA PHE A 216 -0.50 -11.81 4.70
C PHE A 216 0.51 -11.89 5.86
N ARG A 217 0.31 -12.82 6.80
CA ARG A 217 1.22 -13.02 7.94
C ARG A 217 2.61 -13.50 7.52
N ASN A 218 2.69 -14.32 6.48
CA ASN A 218 3.98 -14.78 5.95
C ASN A 218 4.72 -13.69 5.17
N HIS A 219 3.99 -12.78 4.53
CA HIS A 219 4.56 -11.64 3.80
C HIS A 219 5.08 -10.57 4.76
N GLY A 220 4.29 -10.25 5.78
CA GLY A 220 4.67 -9.37 6.86
C GLY A 220 5.52 -10.10 7.88
N ILE A 221 6.80 -10.31 7.61
CA ILE A 221 7.78 -10.66 8.66
C ILE A 221 7.88 -9.46 9.61
N TYR A 222 6.95 -9.40 10.56
CA TYR A 222 6.99 -8.64 11.79
C TYR A 222 6.99 -9.68 12.90
N GLU A 223 8.16 -10.06 13.42
CA GLU A 223 8.13 -10.78 14.70
C GLU A 223 7.74 -9.77 15.78
N ASP A 224 6.65 -10.10 16.47
CA ASP A 224 6.10 -9.36 17.59
C ASP A 224 7.16 -9.08 18.65
N PHE A 225 7.61 -7.83 18.76
CA PHE A 225 8.11 -7.30 20.02
C PHE A 225 7.55 -5.90 20.28
N PRO A 226 6.98 -5.65 21.46
CA PRO A 226 6.64 -4.30 21.88
C PRO A 226 7.95 -3.54 22.15
N LEU A 227 8.35 -2.67 21.23
CA LEU A 227 9.37 -1.67 21.51
C LEU A 227 8.71 -0.57 22.34
N THR A 228 8.80 -0.67 23.67
CA THR A 228 8.43 0.43 24.55
C THR A 228 9.52 1.50 24.52
N TRP A 229 9.30 2.53 23.71
CA TRP A 229 9.97 3.81 23.86
C TRP A 229 8.84 4.82 24.04
N ASP A 230 8.68 5.38 25.25
CA ASP A 230 7.66 6.37 25.66
C ASP A 230 6.28 5.87 26.17
N GLY A 231 6.03 4.56 26.23
CA GLY A 231 4.74 4.02 26.70
C GLY A 231 3.68 3.91 25.61
N ARG A 232 4.02 4.19 24.35
CA ARG A 232 3.22 3.83 23.17
C ARG A 232 3.76 2.54 22.55
N VAL A 233 2.88 1.60 22.21
CA VAL A 233 3.25 0.39 21.47
C VAL A 233 3.63 0.82 20.06
N ARG A 234 4.89 0.61 19.68
CA ARG A 234 5.34 0.75 18.29
C ARG A 234 5.85 -0.59 17.82
N TYR A 235 5.40 -0.98 16.64
CA TYR A 235 5.80 -2.22 15.97
C TYR A 235 7.16 -2.02 15.27
N GLY A 236 7.99 -3.06 15.23
CA GLY A 236 9.29 -3.05 14.56
C GLY A 236 9.52 -4.30 13.70
N MET A 237 10.42 -4.19 12.72
CA MET A 237 10.89 -5.36 11.96
C MET A 237 12.03 -6.05 12.71
N THR A 238 12.17 -7.37 12.58
CA THR A 238 13.28 -8.13 13.15
C THR A 238 14.08 -8.85 12.08
N LYS A 239 15.36 -9.10 12.38
CA LYS A 239 16.18 -10.04 11.61
C LYS A 239 15.77 -11.47 11.99
N ALA A 240 16.23 -12.46 11.23
CA ALA A 240 16.01 -13.89 11.51
C ALA A 240 16.55 -14.36 12.89
N ASP A 241 17.37 -13.56 13.56
CA ASP A 241 17.88 -13.81 14.92
C ASP A 241 17.04 -13.16 16.03
N GLY A 242 15.90 -12.55 15.69
CA GLY A 242 14.99 -11.87 16.61
C GLY A 242 15.45 -10.48 17.06
N SER A 243 16.58 -9.96 16.54
CA SER A 243 17.02 -8.60 16.86
C SER A 243 16.24 -7.54 16.07
N PRO A 244 15.94 -6.36 16.66
CA PRO A 244 15.22 -5.30 15.96
C PRO A 244 16.07 -4.72 14.82
N ILE A 245 15.44 -4.53 13.68
CA ILE A 245 16.00 -3.79 12.54
C ILE A 245 15.79 -2.29 12.83
N PRO A 246 16.82 -1.45 12.72
CA PRO A 246 16.66 0.01 12.79
C PRO A 246 15.70 0.51 11.71
N ARG A 247 14.91 1.56 12.00
CA ARG A 247 13.87 2.06 11.07
C ARG A 247 14.43 2.45 9.71
N GLU A 248 15.62 3.03 9.72
CA GLU A 248 16.41 3.38 8.52
C GLU A 248 16.72 2.18 7.62
N ASP A 249 16.74 0.98 8.18
CA ASP A 249 17.06 -0.26 7.48
C ASP A 249 15.80 -1.07 7.09
N TRP A 250 14.59 -0.63 7.48
CA TRP A 250 13.34 -1.36 7.21
C TRP A 250 13.06 -1.52 5.72
N LEU A 251 13.31 -0.47 4.93
CA LEU A 251 13.13 -0.51 3.48
C LEU A 251 14.11 -1.48 2.81
N LEU A 252 15.35 -1.53 3.29
CA LEU A 252 16.36 -2.45 2.79
C LEU A 252 16.00 -3.90 3.15
N ALA A 253 15.60 -4.14 4.41
CA ALA A 253 15.19 -5.46 4.88
C ALA A 253 13.96 -5.98 4.13
N ALA A 254 12.95 -5.13 3.96
CA ALA A 254 11.73 -5.47 3.21
C ALA A 254 12.05 -5.77 1.73
N SER A 255 12.93 -4.97 1.10
CA SER A 255 13.36 -5.21 -0.28
C SER A 255 14.14 -6.51 -0.45
N VAL A 256 14.97 -6.91 0.53
CA VAL A 256 15.71 -8.18 0.48
C VAL A 256 14.76 -9.37 0.66
N ALA A 257 13.78 -9.26 1.57
CA ALA A 257 12.78 -10.29 1.79
C ALA A 257 11.90 -10.52 0.53
N ALA A 258 11.48 -9.45 -0.14
CA ALA A 258 10.67 -9.53 -1.35
C ALA A 258 11.42 -10.14 -2.56
N GLN A 259 12.76 -10.11 -2.58
CA GLN A 259 13.58 -10.70 -3.65
C GLN A 259 13.90 -12.19 -3.42
N ALA A 260 13.64 -12.71 -2.22
CA ALA A 260 13.92 -14.09 -1.85
C ALA A 260 12.73 -15.06 -2.07
N GLN A 261 11.58 -14.54 -2.52
CA GLN A 261 10.37 -15.28 -2.89
C GLN A 261 10.26 -15.41 -4.41
#